data_AF-A0A1Y2FJ28-F1
#
_entry.id   AF-A0A1Y2FJ28-F1
#
_cell.length_a   1.000
_cell.length_b   1.000
_cell.length_c   1.000
_cell.angle_alpha   90.00
_cell.angle_beta   90.00
_cell.angle_gamma   90.00
#
_symmetry.space_group_name_H-M   'P 1'
#
loop_
_entity.id
_entity.type
_entity.pdbx_description
1 polymer ?
#
loop_
_entity_poly.entity_id
_entity_poly.type
_entity_poly.pdbx_seq_one_letter_code
_entity_poly.pdbx_strand_id
1 'polypeptide(L)'
;MFDANIEEKQINNGFDVFMNVTTTTLNNVNNTQYFLPGLTFFFVWYTYYVVGEGKVWKYLLYTTLFGFIASSLTNMFNTFKIFFSLDYVLQIKWIENIFWHLNEYGYVYITFIKLRTVVEELRKKQWNYVMNILFIYNFIVRLFISLVTIVGRTAKAGSHFQMLSFLPLSFIEFIFMCLIVKAFIKQSENQMTKDLISTMLNSTLTRMFIVGLIYFLVSVVGFYYSPPILKGIKQVVFRAKSSLGLIFLLDLLYIHIDLKKKVTTQQNLLNVYSRNPESTLYNSISIQSPKFMMDNNMMTYDPRISPIRGNGSVVFFENSLNS
;
A
#
# COMPACT_ATOMS: atom_id res chain seq x y z
N MET A 1 -35.12 14.62 -14.41
CA MET A 1 -36.00 15.33 -13.47
C MET A 1 -35.49 14.98 -12.06
N PHE A 2 -34.44 15.69 -11.61
CA PHE A 2 -33.75 15.39 -10.34
C PHE A 2 -33.91 16.60 -9.43
N ASP A 3 -35.08 16.69 -8.82
CA ASP A 3 -35.31 17.60 -7.71
C ASP A 3 -34.79 16.89 -6.45
N ALA A 4 -33.48 16.98 -6.24
CA ALA A 4 -32.93 16.75 -4.91
C ALA A 4 -33.22 18.03 -4.12
N ASN A 5 -34.36 18.04 -3.43
CA ASN A 5 -34.71 19.08 -2.47
C ASN A 5 -33.69 19.01 -1.32
N ILE A 6 -32.56 19.71 -1.49
CA ILE A 6 -31.56 19.89 -0.45
C ILE A 6 -32.08 21.05 0.38
N GLU A 7 -32.67 20.76 1.54
CA GLU A 7 -33.04 21.80 2.50
C GLU A 7 -31.78 22.53 2.94
N GLU A 8 -31.52 23.69 2.34
CA GLU A 8 -30.56 24.65 2.87
C GLU A 8 -31.08 25.13 4.22
N LYS A 9 -30.53 24.57 5.31
CA LYS A 9 -30.75 25.15 6.64
C LYS A 9 -30.15 26.55 6.62
N GLN A 10 -30.99 27.58 6.75
CA GLN A 10 -30.51 28.93 6.99
C GLN A 10 -29.76 28.98 8.32
N ILE A 11 -28.53 29.48 8.25
CA ILE A 11 -27.57 29.52 9.34
C ILE A 11 -27.53 30.94 9.89
N ASN A 12 -27.85 31.12 11.18
CA ASN A 12 -27.79 32.43 11.83
C ASN A 12 -26.54 32.64 12.69
N ASN A 13 -25.70 31.61 12.94
CA ASN A 13 -24.50 31.72 13.79
C ASN A 13 -23.38 30.75 13.36
N GLY A 14 -22.15 31.25 13.18
CA GLY A 14 -20.99 30.45 12.77
C GLY A 14 -20.54 29.40 13.80
N PHE A 15 -20.77 29.65 15.10
CA PHE A 15 -20.50 28.67 16.16
C PHE A 15 -21.45 27.47 16.08
N ASP A 16 -22.72 27.69 15.75
CA ASP A 16 -23.70 26.61 15.58
C ASP A 16 -23.40 25.75 14.35
N VAL A 17 -22.87 26.35 13.27
CA VAL A 17 -22.34 25.57 12.13
C VAL A 17 -21.18 24.70 12.56
N PHE A 18 -20.20 25.27 13.27
CA PHE A 18 -19.03 24.53 13.72
C PHE A 18 -19.43 23.35 14.62
N MET A 19 -20.34 23.57 15.56
CA MET A 19 -20.87 22.51 16.43
C MET A 19 -21.63 21.46 15.63
N ASN A 20 -22.55 21.85 14.73
CA ASN A 20 -23.31 20.91 13.92
C ASN A 20 -22.43 20.09 12.96
N VAL A 21 -21.42 20.72 12.35
CA VAL A 21 -20.41 20.06 11.53
C VAL A 21 -19.62 19.06 12.36
N THR A 22 -19.16 19.46 13.54
CA THR A 22 -18.40 18.58 14.45
C THR A 22 -19.23 17.39 14.89
N THR A 23 -20.46 17.62 15.35
CA THR A 23 -21.39 16.57 15.78
C THR A 23 -21.74 15.62 14.63
N THR A 24 -21.98 16.14 13.42
CA THR A 24 -22.28 15.31 12.24
C THR A 24 -21.05 14.50 11.81
N THR A 25 -19.86 15.10 11.85
CA THR A 25 -18.59 14.41 11.57
C THR A 25 -18.35 13.27 12.56
N LEU A 26 -18.57 13.52 13.86
CA LEU A 26 -18.45 12.51 14.93
C LEU A 26 -19.49 11.39 14.78
N ASN A 27 -20.74 11.74 14.46
CA ASN A 27 -21.78 10.75 14.18
C ASN A 27 -21.45 9.89 12.95
N ASN A 28 -20.81 10.48 11.94
CA ASN A 28 -20.34 9.74 10.77
C ASN A 28 -19.16 8.82 11.10
N VAL A 29 -18.31 9.13 12.09
CA VAL A 29 -17.24 8.21 12.54
C VAL A 29 -17.82 6.89 13.05
N ASN A 30 -19.03 6.88 13.62
CA ASN A 30 -19.70 5.64 14.01
C ASN A 30 -20.07 4.75 12.81
N ASN A 31 -20.05 5.27 11.58
CA ASN A 31 -20.16 4.42 10.40
C ASN A 31 -18.84 3.69 10.16
N THR A 32 -18.91 2.36 10.14
CA THR A 32 -17.77 1.43 10.01
C THR A 32 -16.84 1.75 8.83
N GLN A 33 -17.38 2.36 7.75
CA GLN A 33 -16.61 2.71 6.56
C GLN A 33 -15.54 3.79 6.82
N TYR A 34 -15.76 4.69 7.78
CA TYR A 34 -14.81 5.77 8.09
C TYR A 34 -13.88 5.42 9.26
N PHE A 35 -14.41 4.68 10.24
CA PHE A 35 -13.66 4.22 11.40
C PHE A 35 -12.55 3.24 11.04
N LEU A 36 -12.83 2.29 10.16
CA LEU A 36 -11.94 1.17 9.89
C LEU A 36 -10.58 1.59 9.28
N PRO A 37 -10.51 2.51 8.29
CA PRO A 37 -9.23 3.05 7.81
C PRO A 37 -8.42 3.75 8.91
N GLY A 38 -9.06 4.50 9.80
CA GLY A 38 -8.40 5.16 10.92
C GLY A 38 -7.82 4.18 11.93
N LEU A 39 -8.63 3.22 12.38
CA LEU A 39 -8.17 2.14 13.27
C LEU A 39 -7.03 1.33 12.63
N THR A 40 -7.14 1.04 11.33
CA THR A 40 -6.10 0.32 10.59
C THR A 40 -4.79 1.10 10.59
N PHE A 41 -4.84 2.40 10.32
CA PHE A 41 -3.67 3.27 10.37
C PHE A 41 -3.02 3.26 11.76
N PHE A 42 -3.79 3.43 12.84
CA PHE A 42 -3.23 3.42 14.19
C PHE A 42 -2.57 2.08 14.56
N PHE A 43 -3.17 0.95 14.20
CA PHE A 43 -2.54 -0.35 14.45
C PHE A 43 -1.27 -0.55 13.63
N VAL A 44 -1.27 -0.15 12.35
CA VAL A 44 -0.08 -0.21 11.50
C VAL A 44 1.02 0.71 12.03
N TRP A 45 0.68 1.93 12.44
CA TRP A 45 1.61 2.90 13.00
C TRP A 45 2.23 2.41 14.30
N TYR A 46 1.42 1.90 15.23
CA TYR A 46 1.89 1.31 16.48
C TYR A 46 2.82 0.11 16.21
N THR A 47 2.40 -0.81 15.35
CA THR A 47 3.20 -2.01 15.02
C THR A 47 4.49 -1.63 14.28
N TYR A 48 4.44 -0.63 13.40
CA TYR A 48 5.62 -0.10 12.72
C TYR A 48 6.64 0.44 13.73
N TYR A 49 6.19 1.14 14.77
CA TYR A 49 7.08 1.67 15.80
C TYR A 49 7.70 0.57 16.69
N VAL A 50 6.94 -0.48 17.00
CA VAL A 50 7.40 -1.56 17.90
C VAL A 50 8.25 -2.61 17.17
N VAL A 51 7.90 -2.96 15.93
CA VAL A 51 8.45 -4.13 15.19
C VAL A 51 8.93 -3.76 13.79
N GLY A 52 8.51 -2.61 13.25
CA GLY A 52 8.64 -2.31 11.83
C GLY A 52 10.06 -1.96 11.39
N GLU A 53 10.72 -2.94 10.75
CA GLU A 53 12.01 -2.73 10.09
C GLU A 53 11.92 -3.01 8.58
N GLY A 54 12.47 -2.11 7.76
CA GLY A 54 12.62 -2.31 6.31
C GLY A 54 11.62 -1.57 5.43
N LYS A 55 11.83 -1.66 4.11
CA LYS A 55 11.10 -0.87 3.11
C LYS A 55 9.60 -1.22 3.06
N VAL A 56 9.25 -2.50 3.19
CA VAL A 56 7.85 -2.96 3.09
C VAL A 56 6.96 -2.38 4.20
N TRP A 57 7.49 -2.31 5.43
CA TRP A 57 6.83 -1.69 6.58
C TRP A 57 6.59 -0.19 6.37
N LYS A 58 7.59 0.53 5.82
CA LYS A 58 7.44 1.95 5.46
C LYS A 58 6.35 2.17 4.42
N TYR A 59 6.32 1.35 3.36
CA TYR A 59 5.27 1.43 2.35
C TYR A 59 3.90 1.14 2.94
N LEU A 60 3.75 0.13 3.80
CA LEU A 60 2.47 -0.16 4.46
C LEU A 60 1.99 1.01 5.33
N LEU A 61 2.90 1.66 6.07
CA LEU A 61 2.57 2.85 6.85
C LEU A 61 2.07 3.99 5.98
N TYR A 62 2.78 4.32 4.89
CA TYR A 62 2.34 5.37 3.97
C TYR A 62 1.01 5.04 3.30
N THR A 63 0.84 3.81 2.82
CA THR A 63 -0.39 3.36 2.18
C THR A 63 -1.58 3.50 3.13
N THR A 64 -1.43 3.09 4.39
CA THR A 64 -2.52 3.17 5.39
C THR A 64 -2.79 4.60 5.84
N LEU A 65 -1.76 5.45 5.92
CA LEU A 65 -1.91 6.90 6.13
C LEU A 65 -2.72 7.56 5.01
N PHE A 66 -2.43 7.25 3.75
CA PHE A 66 -3.20 7.77 2.61
C PHE A 66 -4.66 7.31 2.67
N GLY A 67 -4.92 6.06 3.07
CA GLY A 67 -6.28 5.56 3.28
C GLY A 67 -7.03 6.28 4.41
N PHE A 68 -6.33 6.59 5.51
CA PHE A 68 -6.88 7.38 6.60
C PHE A 68 -7.23 8.80 6.14
N ILE A 69 -6.30 9.50 5.50
CA ILE A 69 -6.53 10.87 4.98
C ILE A 69 -7.69 10.87 3.98
N ALA A 70 -7.73 9.92 3.03
CA ALA A 70 -8.81 9.81 2.07
C ALA A 70 -10.18 9.64 2.74
N SER A 71 -10.26 8.73 3.73
CA SER A 71 -11.47 8.50 4.52
C SER A 71 -11.93 9.74 5.29
N SER A 72 -10.99 10.46 5.91
CA SER A 72 -11.26 11.72 6.61
C SER A 72 -11.79 12.79 5.66
N LEU A 73 -11.20 12.91 4.46
CA LEU A 73 -11.69 13.84 3.43
C LEU A 73 -13.08 13.45 2.93
N THR A 74 -13.37 12.16 2.74
CA THR A 74 -14.73 11.70 2.39
C THR A 74 -15.74 12.07 3.48
N ASN A 75 -15.39 11.92 4.76
CA ASN A 75 -16.26 12.30 5.87
C ASN A 75 -16.47 13.82 5.93
N MET A 76 -15.40 14.60 5.78
CA MET A 76 -15.44 16.05 5.72
C MET A 76 -16.34 16.55 4.58
N PHE A 77 -16.18 15.98 3.38
CA PHE A 77 -17.04 16.26 2.23
C PHE A 77 -18.52 15.98 2.52
N ASN A 78 -18.82 14.82 3.10
CA ASN A 78 -20.20 14.42 3.41
C ASN A 78 -20.85 15.30 4.46
N THR A 79 -20.06 15.88 5.35
CA THR A 79 -20.54 16.83 6.35
C THR A 79 -20.72 18.22 5.75
N PHE A 80 -19.72 18.71 5.01
CA PHE A 80 -19.71 20.07 4.49
C PHE A 80 -20.76 20.31 3.40
N LYS A 81 -21.10 19.29 2.61
CA LYS A 81 -22.17 19.40 1.60
C LYS A 81 -23.55 19.77 2.17
N ILE A 82 -23.75 19.63 3.48
CA ILE A 82 -25.01 19.97 4.17
C ILE A 82 -25.04 21.45 4.56
N PHE A 83 -23.88 22.08 4.76
CA PHE A 83 -23.75 23.40 5.39
C PHE A 83 -23.10 24.47 4.50
N PHE A 84 -22.44 24.07 3.41
CA PHE A 84 -21.71 24.99 2.52
C PHE A 84 -22.14 24.84 1.07
N SER A 85 -21.96 25.91 0.29
CA SER A 85 -22.23 25.91 -1.14
C SER A 85 -21.37 24.86 -1.86
N LEU A 86 -22.00 24.19 -2.82
CA LEU A 86 -21.48 22.98 -3.47
C LEU A 86 -20.10 23.22 -4.12
N ASP A 87 -19.85 24.42 -4.65
CA ASP A 87 -18.66 24.75 -5.43
C ASP A 87 -17.33 24.68 -4.63
N TYR A 88 -17.32 25.11 -3.35
CA TYR A 88 -16.13 24.98 -2.50
C TYR A 88 -15.93 23.54 -2.01
N VAL A 89 -17.01 22.84 -1.73
CA VAL A 89 -16.99 21.45 -1.23
C VAL A 89 -16.50 20.48 -2.31
N LEU A 90 -16.71 20.81 -3.58
CA LEU A 90 -16.26 20.00 -4.73
C LEU A 90 -14.73 19.94 -4.87
N GLN A 91 -13.98 20.93 -4.40
CA GLN A 91 -12.51 20.90 -4.48
C GLN A 91 -11.90 19.79 -3.62
N ILE A 92 -12.54 19.46 -2.49
CA ILE A 92 -12.11 18.37 -1.60
C ILE A 92 -12.06 17.02 -2.34
N LYS A 93 -12.94 16.82 -3.33
CA LYS A 93 -13.02 15.55 -4.10
C LYS A 93 -11.78 15.27 -4.93
N TRP A 94 -11.10 16.30 -5.43
CA TRP A 94 -9.85 16.12 -6.16
C TRP A 94 -8.77 15.52 -5.25
N ILE A 95 -8.58 16.14 -4.09
CA ILE A 95 -7.58 15.72 -3.10
C ILE A 95 -7.91 14.33 -2.57
N GLU A 96 -9.19 14.09 -2.24
CA GLU A 96 -9.69 12.78 -1.79
C GLU A 96 -9.34 11.66 -2.79
N ASN A 97 -9.59 11.88 -4.08
CA ASN A 97 -9.33 10.87 -5.11
C ASN A 97 -7.84 10.57 -5.32
N ILE A 98 -6.96 11.56 -5.12
CA ILE A 98 -5.50 11.36 -5.15
C ILE A 98 -5.09 10.44 -3.99
N PHE A 99 -5.58 10.68 -2.78
CA PHE A 99 -5.25 9.83 -1.64
C PHE A 99 -5.84 8.42 -1.77
N TRP A 100 -7.05 8.27 -2.31
CA TRP A 100 -7.59 6.95 -2.63
C TRP A 100 -6.74 6.21 -3.66
N HIS A 101 -6.26 6.90 -4.70
CA HIS A 101 -5.36 6.31 -5.68
C HIS A 101 -4.07 5.79 -5.03
N LEU A 102 -3.40 6.62 -4.23
CA LEU A 102 -2.17 6.24 -3.53
C LEU A 102 -2.39 5.08 -2.54
N ASN A 103 -3.55 5.04 -1.89
CA ASN A 103 -3.92 3.93 -1.00
C ASN A 103 -4.09 2.61 -1.75
N GLU A 104 -4.91 2.60 -2.80
CA GLU A 104 -5.23 1.37 -3.53
C GLU A 104 -4.04 0.83 -4.32
N TYR A 105 -3.35 1.72 -5.05
CA TYR A 105 -2.13 1.35 -5.75
C TYR A 105 -1.04 0.90 -4.78
N GLY A 106 -0.93 1.57 -3.62
CA GLY A 106 0.03 1.23 -2.58
C GLY A 106 -0.05 -0.23 -2.14
N TYR A 107 -1.26 -0.78 -1.98
CA TYR A 107 -1.42 -2.20 -1.64
C TYR A 107 -0.90 -3.13 -2.73
N VAL A 108 -1.24 -2.89 -4.00
CA VAL A 108 -0.75 -3.70 -5.13
C VAL A 108 0.77 -3.56 -5.29
N TYR A 109 1.31 -2.38 -5.01
CA TYR A 109 2.76 -2.15 -5.03
C TYR A 109 3.50 -2.88 -3.91
N ILE A 110 2.92 -2.94 -2.70
CA ILE A 110 3.44 -3.75 -1.59
C ILE A 110 3.46 -5.22 -1.98
N THR A 111 2.38 -5.74 -2.58
CA THR A 111 2.31 -7.10 -3.15
C THR A 111 3.47 -7.33 -4.12
N PHE A 112 3.68 -6.41 -5.07
CA PHE A 112 4.75 -6.49 -6.05
C PHE A 112 6.15 -6.54 -5.40
N ILE A 113 6.46 -5.67 -4.43
CA ILE A 113 7.75 -5.69 -3.73
C ILE A 113 7.96 -7.02 -3.01
N LYS A 114 6.93 -7.53 -2.32
CA LYS A 114 7.00 -8.82 -1.62
C LYS A 114 7.25 -9.97 -2.57
N LEU A 115 6.55 -10.02 -3.70
CA LEU A 115 6.74 -11.11 -4.67
C LEU A 115 8.08 -11.05 -5.38
N ARG A 116 8.59 -9.85 -5.62
CA ARG A 116 9.89 -9.65 -6.24
C ARG A 116 11.05 -10.26 -5.43
N THR A 117 10.89 -10.45 -4.12
CA THR A 117 11.91 -11.12 -3.29
C THR A 117 11.86 -12.65 -3.39
N VAL A 118 10.77 -13.24 -3.87
CA VAL A 118 10.56 -14.70 -3.89
C VAL A 118 10.55 -15.26 -5.31
N VAL A 119 10.01 -14.52 -6.26
CA VAL A 119 9.81 -14.96 -7.65
C VAL A 119 10.82 -14.28 -8.55
N GLU A 120 11.76 -15.05 -9.09
CA GLU A 120 12.83 -14.54 -9.95
C GLU A 120 12.32 -13.84 -11.23
N GLU A 121 11.20 -14.31 -11.79
CA GLU A 121 10.60 -13.72 -12.99
C GLU A 121 10.16 -12.26 -12.77
N LEU A 122 9.73 -11.91 -11.55
CA LEU A 122 9.31 -10.57 -11.15
C LEU A 122 10.48 -9.62 -10.88
N ARG A 123 11.72 -10.14 -10.83
CA ARG A 123 12.93 -9.31 -10.65
C ARG A 123 13.35 -8.56 -11.92
N LYS A 124 12.82 -8.96 -13.09
CA LYS A 124 13.11 -8.34 -14.39
C LYS A 124 12.66 -6.87 -14.41
N LYS A 125 13.45 -5.99 -15.06
CA LYS A 125 13.15 -4.55 -15.18
C LYS A 125 11.79 -4.27 -15.86
N GLN A 126 11.31 -5.18 -16.72
CA GLN A 126 10.01 -5.10 -17.39
C GLN A 126 8.84 -4.90 -16.41
N TRP A 127 8.85 -5.59 -15.28
CA TRP A 127 7.77 -5.48 -14.29
C TRP A 127 7.73 -4.12 -13.59
N ASN A 128 8.88 -3.46 -13.40
CA ASN A 128 8.89 -2.09 -12.89
C ASN A 128 8.20 -1.13 -13.88
N TYR A 129 8.41 -1.31 -15.19
CA TYR A 129 7.70 -0.50 -16.21
C TYR A 129 6.19 -0.76 -16.19
N VAL A 130 5.77 -2.03 -16.11
CA VAL A 130 4.34 -2.39 -15.99
C VAL A 130 3.71 -1.71 -14.77
N MET A 131 4.36 -1.76 -13.61
CA MET A 131 3.85 -1.13 -12.39
C MET A 131 3.79 0.39 -12.47
N ASN A 132 4.74 1.04 -13.15
CA ASN A 132 4.73 2.48 -13.37
C ASN A 132 3.64 2.92 -14.36
N ILE A 133 3.43 2.15 -15.45
CA ILE A 133 2.35 2.40 -16.41
C ILE A 133 0.99 2.25 -15.72
N LEU A 134 0.83 1.19 -14.91
CA LEU A 134 -0.38 0.95 -14.13
C LEU A 134 -0.68 2.09 -13.15
N PHE A 135 0.35 2.67 -12.54
CA PHE A 135 0.23 3.84 -11.67
C PHE A 135 -0.35 5.03 -12.44
N ILE A 136 0.30 5.42 -13.53
CA ILE A 136 -0.10 6.58 -14.35
C ILE A 136 -1.52 6.39 -14.89
N TYR A 137 -1.82 5.20 -15.43
CA TYR A 137 -3.16 4.86 -15.91
C TYR A 137 -4.22 5.06 -14.83
N ASN A 138 -4.02 4.45 -13.65
CA ASN A 138 -4.99 4.55 -12.56
C ASN A 138 -5.14 5.98 -12.05
N PHE A 139 -4.06 6.75 -12.03
CA PHE A 139 -4.09 8.14 -11.63
C PHE A 139 -4.95 8.98 -12.58
N ILE A 140 -4.77 8.83 -13.90
CA ILE A 140 -5.58 9.53 -14.91
C ILE A 140 -7.06 9.15 -14.79
N VAL A 141 -7.36 7.85 -14.66
CA VAL A 141 -8.75 7.38 -14.47
C VAL A 141 -9.38 7.98 -13.21
N ARG A 142 -8.60 8.10 -12.11
CA ARG A 142 -9.07 8.70 -10.85
C ARG A 142 -9.36 10.19 -10.99
N LEU A 143 -8.54 10.92 -11.72
CA LEU A 143 -8.81 12.32 -12.05
C LEU A 143 -10.07 12.45 -12.92
N PHE A 144 -10.25 11.56 -13.90
CA PHE A 144 -11.47 11.54 -14.72
C PHE A 144 -12.73 11.25 -13.89
N ILE A 145 -12.69 10.29 -12.97
CA ILE A 145 -13.80 10.01 -12.04
C ILE A 145 -14.12 11.26 -11.20
N SER A 146 -13.09 11.96 -10.73
CA SER A 146 -13.27 13.22 -9.99
C SER A 146 -13.98 14.27 -10.83
N LEU A 147 -13.53 14.46 -12.07
CA LEU A 147 -14.12 15.41 -13.01
C LEU A 147 -15.60 15.09 -13.29
N VAL A 148 -15.93 13.83 -13.59
CA VAL A 148 -17.31 13.41 -13.83
C VAL A 148 -18.19 13.60 -12.59
N THR A 149 -17.66 13.32 -11.40
CA THR A 149 -18.38 13.54 -10.14
C THR A 149 -18.69 15.02 -9.91
N ILE A 150 -17.75 15.89 -10.29
CA ILE A 150 -17.86 17.33 -10.11
C ILE A 150 -18.82 17.95 -11.12
N VAL A 151 -18.63 17.66 -12.41
CA VAL A 151 -19.48 18.14 -13.49
C VAL A 151 -20.90 17.61 -13.35
N GLY A 152 -21.04 16.33 -13.03
CA GLY A 152 -22.35 15.69 -12.85
C GLY A 152 -23.05 16.07 -11.54
N ARG A 153 -22.41 16.86 -10.66
CA ARG A 153 -22.89 17.28 -9.32
C ARG A 153 -23.51 16.16 -8.46
N THR A 154 -23.22 14.90 -8.78
CA THR A 154 -23.85 13.73 -8.16
C THR A 154 -22.81 12.65 -7.90
N ALA A 155 -22.73 12.19 -6.66
CA ALA A 155 -21.84 11.10 -6.25
C ALA A 155 -22.15 9.77 -6.99
N LYS A 156 -23.35 9.62 -7.54
CA LYS A 156 -23.77 8.43 -8.29
C LYS A 156 -23.07 8.32 -9.66
N ALA A 157 -22.87 9.44 -10.36
CA ALA A 157 -22.27 9.45 -11.70
C ALA A 157 -20.83 8.91 -11.69
N GLY A 158 -19.99 9.34 -10.73
CA GLY A 158 -18.62 8.85 -10.60
C GLY A 158 -18.52 7.38 -10.16
N SER A 159 -19.54 6.85 -9.49
CA SER A 159 -19.50 5.49 -8.93
C SER A 159 -19.49 4.38 -9.98
N HIS A 160 -20.03 4.65 -11.18
CA HIS A 160 -20.02 3.69 -12.30
C HIS A 160 -18.63 3.53 -12.92
N PHE A 161 -17.86 4.62 -12.95
CA PHE A 161 -16.53 4.64 -13.53
C PHE A 161 -15.46 4.06 -12.59
N GLN A 162 -15.82 3.75 -11.33
CA GLN A 162 -14.91 3.12 -10.38
C GLN A 162 -14.36 1.78 -10.90
N MET A 163 -15.14 1.04 -11.69
CA MET A 163 -14.70 -0.21 -12.32
C MET A 163 -13.43 -0.02 -13.15
N LEU A 164 -13.30 1.09 -13.88
CA LEU A 164 -12.14 1.36 -14.74
C LEU A 164 -10.83 1.45 -13.95
N SER A 165 -10.90 1.84 -12.67
CA SER A 165 -9.72 1.88 -11.80
C SER A 165 -9.44 0.50 -11.18
N PHE A 166 -10.45 -0.24 -10.76
CA PHE A 166 -10.24 -1.51 -10.04
C PHE A 166 -9.96 -2.71 -10.95
N LEU A 167 -10.49 -2.73 -12.17
CA LEU A 167 -10.32 -3.84 -13.09
C LEU A 167 -8.84 -4.12 -13.44
N PRO A 168 -8.02 -3.12 -13.85
CA PRO A 168 -6.61 -3.39 -14.15
C PRO A 168 -5.80 -3.76 -12.90
N LEU A 169 -6.15 -3.24 -11.72
CA LEU A 169 -5.54 -3.65 -10.46
C LEU A 169 -5.84 -5.12 -10.15
N SER A 170 -7.10 -5.53 -10.30
CA SER A 170 -7.53 -6.93 -10.14
C SER A 170 -6.85 -7.86 -11.13
N PHE A 171 -6.66 -7.42 -12.38
CA PHE A 171 -6.00 -8.22 -13.41
C PHE A 171 -4.52 -8.46 -13.09
N ILE A 172 -3.81 -7.43 -12.60
CA ILE A 172 -2.41 -7.56 -12.20
C ILE A 172 -2.25 -8.48 -10.98
N GLU A 173 -3.13 -8.38 -9.99
CA GLU A 173 -3.15 -9.30 -8.84
C GLU A 173 -3.41 -10.76 -9.28
N PHE A 174 -4.28 -10.97 -10.27
CA PHE A 174 -4.48 -12.30 -10.85
C PHE A 174 -3.22 -12.83 -11.55
N ILE A 175 -2.51 -11.99 -12.30
CA ILE A 175 -1.23 -12.38 -12.91
C ILE A 175 -0.20 -12.74 -11.84
N PHE A 176 -0.08 -11.94 -10.78
CA PHE A 176 0.79 -12.22 -9.64
C PHE A 176 0.46 -13.57 -9.00
N MET A 177 -0.82 -13.89 -8.83
CA MET A 177 -1.25 -15.20 -8.34
C MET A 177 -0.77 -16.35 -9.22
N CYS A 178 -0.94 -16.25 -10.55
CA CYS A 178 -0.45 -17.27 -11.49
C CYS A 178 1.07 -17.44 -11.40
N LEU A 179 1.82 -16.35 -11.26
CA LEU A 179 3.29 -16.41 -11.10
C LEU A 179 3.70 -17.10 -9.80
N ILE A 180 2.95 -16.90 -8.70
CA ILE A 180 3.20 -17.59 -7.44
C ILE A 180 2.92 -19.08 -7.58
N VAL A 181 1.79 -19.48 -8.19
CA VAL A 181 1.47 -20.90 -8.40
C VAL A 181 2.55 -21.57 -9.24
N LYS A 182 3.02 -20.90 -10.30
CA LYS A 182 4.13 -21.39 -11.13
C LYS A 182 5.42 -21.53 -10.32
N ALA A 183 5.76 -20.53 -9.49
CA ALA A 183 6.91 -20.58 -8.61
C ALA A 183 6.81 -21.72 -7.58
N PHE A 184 5.60 -21.94 -7.04
CA PHE A 184 5.32 -23.02 -6.09
C PHE A 184 5.53 -24.40 -6.72
N ILE A 185 5.00 -24.63 -7.93
CA ILE A 185 5.20 -25.88 -8.67
C ILE A 185 6.68 -26.12 -8.93
N LYS A 186 7.40 -25.11 -9.46
CA LYS A 186 8.83 -25.20 -9.74
C LYS A 186 9.67 -25.48 -8.48
N GLN A 187 9.25 -24.94 -7.33
CA GLN A 187 9.96 -25.11 -6.07
C GLN A 187 9.63 -26.43 -5.36
N SER A 188 8.49 -27.05 -5.69
CA SER A 188 8.12 -28.39 -5.21
C SER A 188 9.08 -29.49 -5.70
N GLU A 189 9.91 -29.22 -6.70
CA GLU A 189 10.91 -30.16 -7.23
C GLU A 189 12.25 -30.13 -6.46
N ASN A 190 12.59 -29.05 -5.74
CA ASN A 190 13.87 -28.91 -5.00
C ASN A 190 13.70 -29.15 -3.48
N GLN A 191 14.35 -30.19 -2.95
CA GLN A 191 14.12 -30.70 -1.59
C GLN A 191 14.71 -29.87 -0.43
N MET A 192 15.77 -29.07 -0.62
CA MET A 192 16.55 -28.55 0.52
C MET A 192 16.10 -27.18 1.10
N THR A 193 15.29 -26.41 0.37
CA THR A 193 14.74 -25.09 0.79
C THR A 193 13.22 -25.08 0.89
N LYS A 194 12.62 -26.27 0.88
CA LYS A 194 11.19 -26.49 0.64
C LYS A 194 10.33 -25.85 1.72
N ASP A 195 10.65 -26.04 2.99
CA ASP A 195 9.66 -25.76 4.05
C ASP A 195 9.47 -24.27 4.35
N LEU A 196 10.54 -23.46 4.33
CA LEU A 196 10.45 -22.04 4.66
C LEU A 196 9.78 -21.26 3.53
N ILE A 197 10.27 -21.46 2.30
CA ILE A 197 9.76 -20.73 1.15
C ILE A 197 8.37 -21.25 0.76
N SER A 198 8.10 -22.55 0.85
CA SER A 198 6.74 -23.09 0.62
C SER A 198 5.73 -22.56 1.64
N THR A 199 6.08 -22.53 2.94
CA THR A 199 5.17 -22.01 3.98
C THR A 199 4.92 -20.50 3.79
N MET A 200 5.98 -19.74 3.50
CA MET A 200 5.87 -18.30 3.24
C MET A 200 5.05 -18.03 1.96
N LEU A 201 5.28 -18.80 0.90
CA LEU A 201 4.53 -18.72 -0.35
C LEU A 201 3.06 -19.10 -0.16
N ASN A 202 2.74 -20.15 0.59
CA ASN A 202 1.36 -20.58 0.80
C ASN A 202 0.58 -19.55 1.64
N SER A 203 1.20 -19.02 2.70
CA SER A 203 0.61 -17.94 3.50
C SER A 203 0.44 -16.64 2.70
N THR A 204 1.41 -16.32 1.83
CA THR A 204 1.34 -15.12 0.98
C THR A 204 0.32 -15.30 -0.15
N LEU A 205 0.25 -16.48 -0.76
CA LEU A 205 -0.66 -16.83 -1.86
C LEU A 205 -2.12 -16.76 -1.42
N THR A 206 -2.47 -17.38 -0.28
CA THR A 206 -3.84 -17.33 0.25
C THR A 206 -4.29 -15.90 0.55
N ARG A 207 -3.38 -15.06 1.06
CA ARG A 207 -3.67 -13.65 1.36
C ARG A 207 -3.77 -12.79 0.10
N MET A 208 -2.89 -12.97 -0.88
CA MET A 208 -2.98 -12.29 -2.18
C MET A 208 -4.22 -12.72 -2.98
N PHE A 209 -4.63 -13.99 -2.85
CA PHE A 209 -5.91 -14.47 -3.40
C PHE A 209 -7.09 -13.71 -2.80
N ILE A 210 -7.12 -13.52 -1.48
CA ILE A 210 -8.16 -12.72 -0.82
C ILE A 210 -8.14 -11.26 -1.31
N VAL A 211 -6.96 -10.64 -1.43
CA VAL A 211 -6.82 -9.25 -1.92
C VAL A 211 -7.31 -9.13 -3.38
N GLY A 212 -6.87 -10.03 -4.26
CA GLY A 212 -7.30 -10.07 -5.66
C GLY A 212 -8.81 -10.32 -5.80
N LEU A 213 -9.36 -11.23 -4.99
CA LEU A 213 -10.80 -11.49 -4.95
C LEU A 213 -11.59 -10.26 -4.50
N ILE A 214 -11.12 -9.52 -3.49
CA ILE A 214 -11.75 -8.27 -3.05
C ILE A 214 -11.77 -7.25 -4.19
N TYR A 215 -10.65 -7.03 -4.89
CA TYR A 215 -10.62 -6.07 -6.02
C TYR A 215 -11.50 -6.50 -7.18
N PHE A 216 -11.55 -7.80 -7.47
CA PHE A 216 -12.45 -8.34 -8.47
C PHE A 216 -13.93 -8.07 -8.11
N LEU A 217 -14.32 -8.40 -6.87
CA LEU A 217 -15.68 -8.17 -6.38
C LEU A 217 -16.04 -6.67 -6.36
N VAL A 218 -15.11 -5.78 -5.97
CA VAL A 218 -15.32 -4.33 -6.04
C VAL A 218 -15.58 -3.88 -7.49
N SER A 219 -14.85 -4.44 -8.45
CA SER A 219 -15.01 -4.13 -9.88
C SER A 219 -16.39 -4.56 -10.39
N VAL A 220 -16.80 -5.80 -10.09
CA VAL A 220 -18.09 -6.35 -10.50
C VAL A 220 -19.25 -5.55 -9.88
N VAL A 221 -19.17 -5.26 -8.58
CA VAL A 221 -20.22 -4.50 -7.88
C VAL A 221 -20.25 -3.02 -8.30
N GLY A 222 -19.14 -2.47 -8.76
CA GLY A 222 -19.08 -1.12 -9.35
C GLY A 222 -19.91 -0.97 -10.62
N PHE A 223 -20.12 -2.06 -11.37
CA PHE A 223 -20.83 -2.06 -12.64
C PHE A 223 -22.36 -1.97 -12.49
N TYR A 224 -22.93 -2.67 -11.50
CA TYR A 224 -24.38 -2.81 -11.39
C TYR A 224 -25.08 -1.57 -10.81
N TYR A 225 -26.03 -1.01 -11.58
CA TYR A 225 -27.00 -0.01 -11.10
C TYR A 225 -27.90 -0.67 -10.06
N SER A 226 -27.69 -0.35 -8.78
CA SER A 226 -28.13 -1.25 -7.70
C SER A 226 -29.62 -1.09 -7.33
N PRO A 227 -30.46 -2.14 -7.52
CA PRO A 227 -31.64 -2.39 -6.68
C PRO A 227 -31.24 -2.57 -5.20
N PRO A 228 -32.20 -2.52 -4.25
CA PRO A 228 -31.92 -2.44 -2.80
C PRO A 228 -30.99 -3.54 -2.25
N ILE A 229 -31.09 -4.76 -2.76
CA ILE A 229 -30.27 -5.92 -2.32
C ILE A 229 -28.80 -5.76 -2.70
N LEU A 230 -28.52 -5.27 -3.92
CA LEU A 230 -27.15 -5.04 -4.39
C LEU A 230 -26.46 -3.91 -3.61
N LYS A 231 -27.22 -2.96 -3.06
CA LYS A 231 -26.67 -1.91 -2.19
C LYS A 231 -26.04 -2.50 -0.92
N GLY A 232 -26.64 -3.57 -0.35
CA GLY A 232 -26.08 -4.29 0.79
C GLY A 232 -24.76 -4.98 0.45
N ILE A 233 -24.72 -5.72 -0.65
CA ILE A 233 -23.50 -6.39 -1.14
C ILE A 233 -22.39 -5.37 -1.41
N LYS A 234 -22.73 -4.24 -2.02
CA LYS A 234 -21.80 -3.12 -2.22
C LYS A 234 -21.21 -2.63 -0.91
N GLN A 235 -22.02 -2.36 0.10
CA GLN A 235 -21.50 -1.92 1.40
C GLN A 235 -20.57 -2.96 2.04
N VAL A 236 -20.90 -4.25 1.96
CA VAL A 236 -20.03 -5.32 2.51
C VAL A 236 -18.69 -5.35 1.78
N VAL A 237 -18.69 -5.31 0.45
CA VAL A 237 -17.47 -5.35 -0.37
C VAL A 237 -16.60 -4.11 -0.15
N PHE A 238 -17.20 -2.92 -0.05
CA PHE A 238 -16.45 -1.69 0.28
C PHE A 238 -15.89 -1.70 1.72
N ARG A 239 -16.58 -2.33 2.68
CA ARG A 239 -16.07 -2.54 4.03
C ARG A 239 -14.90 -3.55 4.03
N ALA A 240 -15.02 -4.65 3.30
CA ALA A 240 -13.94 -5.63 3.13
C ALA A 240 -12.70 -5.00 2.44
N LYS A 241 -12.90 -4.12 1.46
CA LYS A 241 -11.80 -3.31 0.91
C LYS A 241 -11.13 -2.44 1.97
N SER A 242 -11.91 -1.86 2.87
CA SER A 242 -11.38 -0.99 3.92
C SER A 242 -10.55 -1.75 4.97
N SER A 243 -10.69 -3.08 5.07
CA SER A 243 -9.86 -3.93 5.96
C SER A 243 -8.55 -4.43 5.32
N LEU A 244 -8.26 -4.10 4.05
CA LEU A 244 -7.06 -4.57 3.36
C LEU A 244 -5.76 -4.23 4.13
N GLY A 245 -5.67 -3.06 4.74
CA GLY A 245 -4.48 -2.69 5.52
C GLY A 245 -4.24 -3.59 6.73
N LEU A 246 -5.30 -4.08 7.39
CA LEU A 246 -5.17 -5.06 8.47
C LEU A 246 -4.74 -6.43 7.95
N ILE A 247 -5.23 -6.84 6.78
CA ILE A 247 -4.79 -8.08 6.12
C ILE A 247 -3.28 -8.03 5.84
N PHE A 248 -2.79 -6.92 5.28
CA PHE A 248 -1.36 -6.73 5.04
C PHE A 248 -0.53 -6.61 6.32
N LEU A 249 -1.08 -6.01 7.38
CA LEU A 249 -0.44 -5.93 8.69
C LEU A 249 -0.25 -7.33 9.30
N LEU A 250 -1.34 -8.12 9.36
CA LEU A 250 -1.29 -9.51 9.82
C LEU A 250 -0.33 -10.33 8.96
N ASP A 251 -0.26 -10.04 7.66
CA ASP A 251 0.66 -10.71 6.77
C ASP A 251 2.12 -10.49 7.15
N LEU A 252 2.51 -9.22 7.33
CA LEU A 252 3.86 -8.86 7.75
C LEU A 252 4.19 -9.37 9.15
N LEU A 253 3.24 -9.33 10.07
CA LEU A 253 3.43 -9.81 11.45
C LEU A 253 3.67 -11.33 11.48
N TYR A 254 2.89 -12.08 10.70
CA TYR A 254 3.06 -13.54 10.58
C TYR A 254 4.44 -13.89 10.02
N ILE A 255 4.86 -13.21 8.96
CA ILE A 255 6.20 -13.39 8.37
C ILE A 255 7.28 -13.07 9.41
N HIS A 256 7.13 -11.96 10.15
CA HIS A 256 8.10 -11.57 11.18
C HIS A 256 8.22 -12.62 12.31
N ILE A 257 7.09 -13.15 12.78
CA ILE A 257 7.07 -14.19 13.83
C ILE A 257 7.72 -15.49 13.34
N ASP A 258 7.38 -15.94 12.13
CA ASP A 258 7.94 -17.18 11.56
C ASP A 258 9.46 -17.06 11.34
N LEU A 259 9.92 -15.91 10.83
CA LEU A 259 11.34 -15.61 10.70
C LEU A 259 12.05 -15.62 12.05
N LYS A 260 11.50 -14.96 13.07
CA LYS A 260 12.08 -14.91 14.41
C LYS A 260 12.16 -16.29 15.06
N LYS A 261 11.12 -17.11 14.92
CA LYS A 261 11.10 -18.49 15.43
C LYS A 261 12.21 -19.32 14.79
N LYS A 262 12.39 -19.22 13.47
CA LYS A 262 13.41 -19.98 12.72
C LYS A 262 14.83 -19.53 13.04
N VAL A 263 15.09 -18.23 13.12
CA VAL A 263 16.39 -17.70 13.55
C VAL A 263 16.73 -18.17 14.96
N THR A 264 15.77 -18.13 15.88
CA THR A 264 15.96 -18.60 17.27
C THR A 264 16.28 -20.09 17.32
N THR A 265 15.57 -20.93 16.55
CA THR A 265 15.85 -22.37 16.46
C THR A 265 17.25 -22.63 15.89
N GLN A 266 17.64 -21.91 14.83
CA GLN A 266 18.95 -22.07 14.20
C GLN A 266 20.09 -21.64 15.13
N GLN A 267 19.89 -20.55 15.87
CA GLN A 267 20.87 -20.06 16.85
C GLN A 267 20.98 -20.99 18.06
N ASN A 268 19.87 -21.60 18.50
CA ASN A 268 19.89 -22.63 19.54
C ASN A 268 20.62 -23.90 19.08
N LEU A 269 20.43 -24.32 17.83
CA LEU A 269 21.18 -25.45 17.25
C LEU A 269 22.68 -25.16 17.19
N LEU A 270 23.07 -23.95 16.76
CA LEU A 270 24.47 -23.52 16.76
C LEU A 270 25.05 -23.50 18.18
N ASN A 271 24.31 -22.98 19.17
CA ASN A 271 24.75 -22.95 20.56
C ASN A 271 24.90 -24.34 21.18
N VAL A 272 24.05 -25.31 20.79
CA VAL A 272 24.20 -26.72 21.19
C VAL A 272 25.44 -27.33 20.54
N TYR A 273 25.68 -27.05 19.26
CA TYR A 273 26.89 -27.52 18.55
C TYR A 273 28.18 -26.93 19.14
N SER A 274 28.16 -25.67 19.55
CA SER A 274 29.31 -25.01 20.18
C SER A 274 29.59 -25.48 21.61
N ARG A 275 28.61 -26.09 22.29
CA ARG A 275 28.77 -26.61 23.66
C ARG A 275 29.27 -28.06 23.72
N ASN A 276 29.15 -28.84 22.65
CA ASN A 276 29.66 -30.22 22.54
C ASN A 276 30.57 -30.38 21.32
N PRO A 277 31.84 -29.95 21.38
CA PRO A 277 32.78 -30.11 20.27
C PRO A 277 33.29 -31.55 20.06
N GLU A 278 32.97 -32.50 20.95
CA GLU A 278 33.66 -33.81 20.99
C GLU A 278 32.90 -35.02 20.42
N SER A 279 31.68 -34.90 19.89
CA SER A 279 31.04 -36.03 19.21
C SER A 279 30.88 -35.78 17.71
N THR A 280 31.72 -36.49 16.95
CA THR A 280 31.68 -36.77 15.50
C THR A 280 32.11 -35.66 14.53
N LEU A 281 33.43 -35.64 14.33
CA LEU A 281 34.07 -35.53 13.01
C LEU A 281 33.31 -36.43 12.00
N TYR A 282 33.11 -35.97 10.76
CA TYR A 282 32.32 -36.56 9.64
C TYR A 282 30.85 -36.12 9.54
N ASN A 283 30.62 -34.91 9.00
CA ASN A 283 30.23 -34.79 7.60
C ASN A 283 30.17 -33.32 7.20
N SER A 284 30.90 -33.00 6.13
CA SER A 284 30.84 -31.75 5.41
C SER A 284 29.42 -31.48 4.90
N ILE A 285 28.68 -30.64 5.59
CA ILE A 285 27.55 -29.92 5.01
C ILE A 285 28.01 -28.47 4.88
N SER A 286 28.33 -28.08 3.65
CA SER A 286 28.42 -26.68 3.26
C SER A 286 27.05 -26.03 3.48
N ILE A 287 26.81 -25.54 4.70
CA ILE A 287 25.67 -24.69 5.01
C ILE A 287 25.93 -23.36 4.30
N GLN A 288 25.55 -23.29 3.03
CA GLN A 288 25.29 -22.01 2.38
C GLN A 288 24.12 -21.38 3.12
N SER A 289 24.44 -20.52 4.08
CA SER A 289 23.51 -19.55 4.63
C SER A 289 22.78 -18.87 3.47
N PRO A 290 21.45 -18.92 3.37
CA PRO A 290 20.73 -18.06 2.44
C PRO A 290 20.98 -16.64 2.91
N LYS A 291 21.89 -15.95 2.22
CA LYS A 291 22.19 -14.54 2.42
C LYS A 291 20.96 -13.76 1.94
N PHE A 292 19.92 -13.68 2.77
CA PHE A 292 18.89 -12.66 2.64
C PHE A 292 19.56 -11.32 2.98
N MET A 293 20.33 -10.79 2.02
CA MET A 293 20.68 -9.38 2.00
C MET A 293 19.38 -8.61 1.77
N MET A 294 18.72 -8.23 2.86
CA MET A 294 17.98 -6.97 2.84
C MET A 294 19.02 -5.89 2.56
N ASP A 295 19.15 -5.49 1.30
CA ASP A 295 19.94 -4.34 0.87
C ASP A 295 19.43 -3.08 1.60
N ASN A 296 20.05 -2.82 2.75
CA ASN A 296 19.90 -1.60 3.52
C ASN A 296 20.88 -0.50 3.06
N ASN A 297 21.77 -0.76 2.10
CA ASN A 297 22.73 0.23 1.61
C ASN A 297 22.65 0.38 0.09
N MET A 298 21.99 1.44 -0.37
CA MET A 298 22.46 2.14 -1.57
C MET A 298 22.06 3.62 -1.47
N MET A 299 23.09 4.46 -1.39
CA MET A 299 23.14 5.93 -1.15
C MET A 299 23.01 6.41 0.31
N THR A 300 24.04 6.15 1.11
CA THR A 300 24.57 7.17 2.01
C THR A 300 25.49 8.09 1.20
N TYR A 301 25.09 9.35 1.06
CA TYR A 301 25.96 10.44 0.65
C TYR A 301 26.86 10.78 1.84
N ASP A 302 28.18 10.63 1.70
CA ASP A 302 29.17 10.94 2.74
C ASP A 302 29.79 12.32 2.46
N PRO A 303 29.49 13.36 3.25
CA PRO A 303 30.09 14.67 3.11
C PRO A 303 31.28 14.76 4.07
N ARG A 304 32.40 14.12 3.77
CA ARG A 304 33.65 14.30 4.54
C ARG A 304 34.90 13.77 3.84
N ILE A 305 35.29 14.44 2.74
CA ILE A 305 36.70 14.51 2.33
C ILE A 305 37.06 15.98 2.13
N SER A 306 37.75 16.52 3.12
CA SER A 306 38.43 17.82 3.13
C SER A 306 39.86 17.68 2.54
N PRO A 307 40.55 18.80 2.25
CA PRO A 307 41.42 18.94 1.08
C PRO A 307 42.84 18.42 1.30
N ILE A 308 43.46 17.93 0.22
CA ILE A 308 44.90 17.73 0.14
C ILE A 308 45.51 19.06 -0.31
N ARG A 309 46.36 19.63 0.55
CA ARG A 309 47.16 20.83 0.31
C ARG A 309 48.63 20.43 0.21
N GLY A 310 49.32 20.98 -0.78
CA GLY A 310 50.78 20.99 -0.90
C GLY A 310 51.24 20.54 -2.29
N ASN A 311 52.22 21.15 -2.95
CA ASN A 311 52.91 22.44 -2.82
C ASN A 311 53.84 22.50 -4.05
N GLY A 312 54.04 23.70 -4.61
CA GLY A 312 54.99 23.97 -5.69
C GLY A 312 54.38 23.75 -7.09
N SER A 313 54.44 24.67 -8.05
CA SER A 313 55.38 25.78 -8.25
C SER A 313 54.72 26.85 -9.12
N VAL A 314 55.00 28.09 -8.73
CA VAL A 314 54.70 29.34 -9.43
C VAL A 314 55.52 29.40 -10.72
N VAL A 315 54.86 29.57 -11.86
CA VAL A 315 55.47 30.20 -13.04
C VAL A 315 54.45 31.17 -13.64
N PHE A 316 54.86 32.44 -13.64
CA PHE A 316 54.24 33.57 -14.31
C PHE A 316 54.09 33.32 -15.81
N PHE A 317 52.97 33.73 -16.40
CA PHE A 317 53.01 34.52 -17.64
C PHE A 317 51.88 35.55 -17.61
N GLU A 318 52.34 36.79 -17.55
CA GLU A 318 51.62 38.03 -17.77
C GLU A 318 51.49 38.27 -19.29
N ASN A 319 50.62 39.21 -19.65
CA ASN A 319 50.41 39.82 -20.98
C ASN A 319 49.57 39.00 -21.97
N SER A 320 48.68 39.56 -22.77
CA SER A 320 48.15 40.92 -22.91
C SER A 320 47.22 40.90 -24.14
N LEU A 321 46.20 41.76 -24.13
CA LEU A 321 45.69 42.51 -25.28
C LEU A 321 44.92 41.80 -26.41
N ASN A 322 43.78 42.44 -26.71
CA ASN A 322 43.10 42.59 -28.00
C ASN A 322 42.39 41.32 -28.51
N SER A 323 41.12 41.34 -28.88
CA SER A 323 40.27 42.38 -29.49
C SER A 323 38.81 42.01 -29.33
#